data_AF-A0A8X8M468-F1
#
_entry.id   AF-A0A8X8M468-F1
#
_cell.length_a   1.000
_cell.length_b   1.000
_cell.length_c   1.000
_cell.angle_alpha   90.00
_cell.angle_beta   90.00
_cell.angle_gamma   90.00
#
_symmetry.space_group_name_H-M   'P 1'
#
loop_
_entity.id
_entity.type
_entity.pdbx_description
1 polymer ?
#
loop_
_entity_poly.entity_id
_entity_poly.type
_entity_poly.pdbx_seq_one_letter_code
_entity_poly.pdbx_strand_id
1 'polypeptide(L)' 'FIVKVKKILESICVNCGKLKADTKSDPNFADKIRHIRDPKNRMAVVWAHCKTKMVCEPDDPK' A
#
# COMPACT_ATOMS: atom_id res chain seq x y z
N PHE A 1 -17.34 1.90 8.88
CA PHE A 1 -16.48 2.88 8.16
C PHE A 1 -15.14 3.17 8.85
N ILE A 2 -15.11 3.41 10.17
CA ILE A 2 -13.88 3.69 10.93
C ILE A 2 -12.75 2.68 10.68
N VAL A 3 -13.06 1.37 10.69
CA VAL A 3 -12.08 0.31 10.40
C VAL A 3 -11.44 0.46 9.02
N LYS A 4 -12.23 0.86 8.00
CA LYS A 4 -11.71 1.07 6.64
C LYS A 4 -10.78 2.27 6.60
N VAL A 5 -11.15 3.36 7.28
CA VAL A 5 -10.31 4.57 7.39
C VAL A 5 -8.98 4.26 8.07
N LYS A 6 -9.01 3.52 9.19
CA LYS A 6 -7.79 3.05 9.87
C LYS A 6 -6.87 2.27 8.93
N LYS A 7 -7.40 1.32 8.17
CA LYS A 7 -6.61 0.55 7.19
C LYS A 7 -6.00 1.41 6.08
N ILE A 8 -6.72 2.45 5.62
CA ILE A 8 -6.20 3.40 4.63
C ILE A 8 -5.02 4.16 5.23
N LEU A 9 -5.18 4.74 6.42
CA LEU A 9 -4.13 5.50 7.10
C LEU A 9 -2.90 4.65 7.43
N GLU A 10 -3.08 3.36 7.74
CA GLU A 10 -1.96 2.44 7.95
C GLU A 10 -1.21 2.08 6.65
N SER A 11 -1.87 2.21 5.49
CA SER A 11 -1.31 1.86 4.18
C SER A 11 -0.59 3.00 3.48
N ILE A 12 -0.93 4.25 3.82
CA ILE A 12 -0.35 5.45 3.21
C ILE A 12 0.62 6.14 4.18
N CYS A 13 1.53 6.93 3.64
CA CYS A 13 2.31 7.88 4.42
C CYS A 13 1.41 9.06 4.82
N VAL A 14 1.32 9.35 6.12
CA VAL A 14 0.49 10.45 6.63
C VAL A 14 1.08 11.84 6.35
N ASN A 15 2.33 11.92 5.89
CA ASN A 15 2.99 13.17 5.53
C ASN A 15 2.80 13.52 4.04
N CYS A 16 2.98 12.55 3.14
CA CYS A 16 2.90 12.79 1.69
C CYS A 16 1.64 12.23 1.02
N GLY A 17 0.83 11.44 1.72
CA GLY A 17 -0.41 10.84 1.20
C GLY A 17 -0.22 9.68 0.22
N LYS A 18 1.03 9.35 -0.15
CA LYS A 18 1.34 8.24 -1.07
C LYS A 18 1.29 6.89 -0.37
N LEU A 19 1.04 5.83 -1.15
CA LEU A 19 1.09 4.47 -0.66
C LEU A 19 2.52 4.12 -0.24
N LYS A 20 2.69 3.42 0.89
CA LYS A 20 4.02 3.06 1.42
C LYS A 20 4.74 1.98 0.59
N ALA A 21 4.07 1.39 -0.39
CA ALA A 21 4.65 0.44 -1.32
C ALA A 21 4.23 0.82 -2.73
N ASP A 22 5.17 0.76 -3.66
CA ASP A 22 4.92 0.97 -5.08
C ASP A 22 5.15 -0.32 -5.87
N THR A 23 4.45 -0.48 -6.99
CA THR A 23 4.62 -1.63 -7.88
C THR A 23 5.96 -1.62 -8.60
N LYS A 24 6.60 -0.46 -8.73
CA LYS A 24 7.91 -0.34 -9.39
C LYS A 24 9.06 -0.66 -8.45
N SER A 25 8.99 -0.23 -7.19
CA SER A 25 10.05 -0.45 -6.21
C SER A 25 9.98 -1.83 -5.54
N ASP A 26 8.80 -2.45 -5.48
CA ASP A 26 8.57 -3.71 -4.78
C ASP A 26 7.89 -4.75 -5.70
N PRO A 27 8.68 -5.57 -6.42
CA PRO A 27 8.15 -6.60 -7.32
C PRO A 27 7.23 -7.60 -6.62
N ASN A 28 7.54 -7.95 -5.36
CA ASN A 28 6.70 -8.84 -4.55
C ASN A 28 5.33 -8.21 -4.27
N PHE A 29 5.29 -6.89 -4.05
CA PHE A 29 4.03 -6.18 -3.91
C PHE A 29 3.24 -6.20 -5.23
N ALA A 30 3.90 -5.92 -6.36
CA ALA A 30 3.30 -5.91 -7.67
C ALA A 30 2.64 -7.26 -8.03
N ASP A 31 3.34 -8.37 -7.80
CA ASP A 31 2.83 -9.71 -8.10
C ASP A 31 1.60 -10.05 -7.25
N LYS A 32 1.60 -9.67 -5.96
CA LYS A 32 0.47 -9.89 -5.06
C LYS A 32 -0.79 -9.16 -5.48
N ILE A 33 -0.68 -7.95 -6.03
CA ILE A 33 -1.85 -7.13 -6.38
C ILE A 33 -2.28 -7.26 -7.83
N ARG A 34 -1.37 -7.64 -8.75
CA ARG A 34 -1.61 -7.74 -10.20
C ARG A 34 -2.84 -8.57 -10.55
N HIS A 35 -3.05 -9.68 -9.85
CA HIS A 35 -4.10 -10.65 -10.18
C HIS A 35 -5.41 -10.44 -9.40
N ILE A 36 -5.46 -9.51 -8.44
CA ILE A 36 -6.63 -9.31 -7.57
C ILE A 36 -7.59 -8.27 -8.17
N ARG A 37 -8.63 -8.78 -8.84
CA ARG A 37 -9.70 -7.95 -9.42
C ARG A 37 -10.66 -7.40 -8.37
N ASP A 38 -11.05 -8.20 -7.38
CA ASP A 38 -12.00 -7.78 -6.36
C ASP A 38 -11.42 -6.64 -5.48
N PRO A 39 -12.07 -5.45 -5.43
CA PRO A 39 -11.54 -4.31 -4.69
C PRO A 39 -11.43 -4.53 -3.18
N LYS A 40 -12.31 -5.34 -2.59
CA LYS A 40 -12.32 -5.62 -1.14
C LYS A 40 -11.11 -6.48 -0.76
N ASN A 41 -10.83 -7.52 -1.54
CA ASN A 41 -9.66 -8.38 -1.38
C ASN A 41 -8.37 -7.62 -1.68
N ARG A 42 -8.37 -6.78 -2.72
CA ARG A 42 -7.20 -5.95 -3.07
C ARG A 42 -6.80 -5.05 -1.91
N MET A 43 -7.77 -4.37 -1.28
CA MET A 43 -7.52 -3.53 -0.12
C MET A 43 -6.97 -4.32 1.07
N ALA A 44 -7.45 -5.54 1.30
CA ALA A 44 -6.95 -6.37 2.39
C ALA A 44 -5.47 -6.76 2.19
N VAL A 45 -5.08 -7.10 0.95
CA VAL A 45 -3.69 -7.44 0.60
C VAL A 45 -2.78 -6.22 0.66
N VAL A 46 -3.23 -5.08 0.12
CA VAL A 46 -2.48 -3.81 0.19
C VAL A 46 -2.22 -3.42 1.64
N TRP A 47 -3.25 -3.47 2.48
CA TRP A 47 -3.13 -3.17 3.90
C TRP A 47 -2.20 -4.14 4.63
N ALA A 48 -2.32 -5.45 4.37
CA ALA A 48 -1.46 -6.45 4.99
C ALA A 48 0.03 -6.24 4.67
N HIS A 49 0.33 -5.75 3.46
CA HIS A 49 1.70 -5.43 3.03
C HIS A 49 2.20 -4.10 3.59
N CYS A 50 1.36 -3.06 3.59
CA CYS A 50 1.78 -1.71 3.97
C CYS A 50 1.78 -1.47 5.49
N LYS A 51 0.98 -2.20 6.28
CA LYS A 51 0.89 -2.01 7.74
C LYS A 51 2.22 -2.24 8.47
N THR A 52 3.12 -3.04 7.90
CA THR A 52 4.44 -3.34 8.48
C THR A 52 5.51 -2.36 8.01
N LYS A 53 5.24 -1.53 6.99
CA LYS A 53 6.16 -0.49 6.52
C LYS A 53 6.02 0.75 7.41
N MET A 54 7.12 1.11 8.07
CA MET A 54 7.22 2.27 8.96
C MET A 54 7.99 3.44 8.34
N VAL A 55 8.65 3.20 7.20
CA VAL A 55 9.45 4.20 6.48
C VAL A 55 8.77 4.50 5.15
N CYS A 56 8.74 5.79 4.78
CA CYS A 56 8.32 6.23 3.46
C CYS A 56 9.56 6.25 2.56
N GLU A 57 9.60 5.37 1.57
CA GLU A 57 10.67 5.41 0.56
C GLU A 57 10.45 6.64 -0.34
N PRO A 58 11.50 7.45 -0.59
CA PRO A 58 11.42 8.53 -1.56
C PRO A 58 11.27 7.94 -2.97
N ASP A 59 10.55 8.64 -3.85
CA ASP A 59 10.51 8.27 -5.27
C ASP A 59 11.90 8.43 -5.88
N ASP A 60 12.30 7.50 -6.75
CA ASP A 60 13.52 7.67 -7.55
C ASP A 60 13.45 9.00 -8.33
N PRO A 61 14.57 9.75 -8.41
CA PRO A 61 14.63 10.94 -9.25
C PRO A 61 14.27 10.59 -10.69
N LYS A 62 13.35 11.35 -11.29
CA LYS A 62 13.02 11.25 -12.70
C LYS A 62 14.14 11.75 -13.59
#